data_AF-A0AA35SMN6-F1
#
_entry.id   AF-A0AA35SMN6-F1
#
_cell.length_a   1.000
_cell.length_b   1.000
_cell.length_c   1.000
_cell.angle_alpha   90.00
_cell.angle_beta   90.00
_cell.angle_gamma   90.00
#
_symmetry.space_group_name_H-M   'P 1'
#
loop_
_entity.id
_entity.type
_entity.pdbx_description
1 polymer ?
#
loop_
_entity_poly.entity_id
_entity_poly.type
_entity_poly.pdbx_seq_one_letter_code
_entity_poly.pdbx_strand_id
1 'polypeptide(L)'
;MELHEKAKDLLSSGQLEESCRLFTRFIDECGDSVEHRAAVTDAYNSRGHIKYLSVDFPGAIADYSTAMERDPGFAVAWYNRGQVRYRLGHLCLSLLQAGIRQQRETYCRP
;
A
#
# COMPACT_ATOMS: atom_id res chain seq x y z
N MET A 1 -6.46 21.16 -1.55
CA MET A 1 -7.69 20.39 -1.80
C MET A 1 -7.85 19.94 -3.25
N GLU A 2 -7.63 20.81 -4.24
CA GLU A 2 -7.75 20.43 -5.67
C GLU A 2 -6.84 19.26 -6.08
N LEU A 3 -5.59 19.21 -5.57
CA LEU A 3 -4.66 18.11 -5.85
C LEU A 3 -5.14 16.75 -5.33
N HIS A 4 -5.83 16.72 -4.19
CA HIS A 4 -6.31 15.48 -3.58
C HIS A 4 -7.42 14.85 -4.43
N GLU A 5 -8.38 15.66 -4.87
CA GLU A 5 -9.47 15.20 -5.72
C GLU A 5 -8.96 14.76 -7.09
N LYS A 6 -8.06 15.56 -7.70
CA LYS A 6 -7.41 15.17 -8.96
C LYS A 6 -6.67 13.83 -8.82
N ALA A 7 -5.96 13.60 -7.71
CA ALA A 7 -5.27 12.33 -7.49
C ALA A 7 -6.24 11.14 -7.41
N LYS A 8 -7.42 11.32 -6.80
CA LYS A 8 -8.49 10.31 -6.73
C LYS A 8 -9.12 10.01 -8.10
N ASP A 9 -9.32 11.03 -8.91
CA ASP A 9 -9.85 10.86 -10.27
C ASP A 9 -8.89 10.04 -11.14
N LEU A 10 -7.58 10.33 -11.05
CA LEU A 10 -6.55 9.57 -11.76
C LEU A 10 -6.45 8.13 -11.24
N LEU A 11 -6.61 7.92 -9.93
CA LEU A 11 -6.64 6.59 -9.34
C LEU A 11 -7.82 5.77 -9.90
N SER A 12 -9.00 6.38 -9.97
CA SER A 12 -10.21 5.77 -10.54
C SER A 12 -10.06 5.50 -12.04
N SER A 13 -9.27 6.32 -12.74
CA SER A 13 -8.96 6.18 -14.16
C SER A 13 -7.83 5.17 -14.43
N GLY A 14 -7.21 4.59 -13.40
CA GLY A 14 -6.13 3.61 -13.50
C GLY A 14 -4.74 4.20 -13.76
N GLN A 15 -4.58 5.52 -13.74
CA GLN A 15 -3.28 6.20 -13.91
C GLN A 15 -2.51 6.22 -12.59
N LEU A 16 -2.04 5.04 -12.18
CA LEU A 16 -1.44 4.79 -10.87
C LEU A 16 -0.21 5.67 -10.59
N GLU A 17 0.72 5.78 -11.53
CA GLU A 17 1.97 6.53 -11.34
C GLU A 17 1.74 8.03 -11.11
N GLU A 18 0.88 8.64 -11.94
CA GLU A 18 0.58 10.07 -11.84
C GLU A 18 -0.22 10.36 -10.58
N SER A 19 -1.18 9.49 -10.24
CA SER A 19 -1.92 9.56 -8.98
C SER A 19 -0.97 9.51 -7.76
N CYS A 20 0.01 8.59 -7.76
CA CYS A 20 0.99 8.45 -6.68
C CYS A 20 1.86 9.71 -6.53
N ARG A 21 2.25 10.32 -7.66
CA ARG A 21 3.00 11.58 -7.69
C ARG A 21 2.19 12.72 -7.11
N LEU A 22 0.90 12.83 -7.45
CA LEU A 22 0.02 13.86 -6.92
C LEU A 22 -0.24 13.68 -5.43
N PHE A 23 -0.46 12.46 -4.94
CA PHE A 23 -0.62 12.22 -3.50
C PHE A 23 0.64 12.60 -2.72
N THR A 24 1.82 12.31 -3.25
CA THR A 24 3.08 12.72 -2.62
C THR A 24 3.19 14.24 -2.54
N ARG A 25 2.94 14.92 -3.66
CA ARG A 25 2.93 16.38 -3.70
C ARG A 25 1.90 16.99 -2.75
N PHE A 26 0.71 16.42 -2.67
CA PHE A 26 -0.34 16.88 -1.74
C PHE A 26 0.09 16.74 -0.28
N ILE A 27 0.70 15.60 0.09
CA ILE A 27 1.24 15.37 1.43
C ILE A 27 2.31 16.41 1.77
N ASP A 28 3.22 16.67 0.82
CA ASP A 28 4.32 17.63 1.00
C ASP A 28 3.79 19.07 1.14
N GLU A 29 2.79 19.45 0.34
CA GLU A 29 2.16 20.78 0.40
C GLU A 29 1.34 20.99 1.68
N CYS A 30 0.66 19.96 2.19
CA CYS A 30 -0.11 20.06 3.43
C CYS A 30 0.78 20.09 4.68
N GLY A 31 1.96 19.46 4.65
CA GLY A 31 2.86 19.36 5.80
C GLY A 31 2.17 18.80 7.06
N ASP A 32 2.51 19.35 8.23
CA ASP A 32 1.93 18.96 9.53
C ASP A 32 0.66 19.76 9.90
N SER A 33 0.00 20.35 8.91
CA SER A 33 -1.20 21.18 9.13
C SER A 33 -2.34 20.36 9.71
N VAL A 34 -2.82 20.75 10.90
CA VAL A 34 -3.88 20.04 11.63
C VAL A 34 -5.22 20.10 10.89
N GLU A 35 -5.49 21.17 10.16
CA GLU A 35 -6.72 21.40 9.39
C GLU A 35 -6.96 20.33 8.32
N HIS A 36 -5.88 19.82 7.74
CA HIS A 36 -5.94 18.85 6.64
C HIS A 36 -5.66 17.43 7.10
N ARG A 37 -5.60 17.17 8.41
CA ARG A 37 -5.20 15.86 8.97
C ARG A 37 -5.98 14.71 8.36
N ALA A 38 -7.31 14.83 8.24
CA ALA A 38 -8.15 13.78 7.67
C ALA A 38 -7.84 13.52 6.18
N ALA A 39 -7.68 14.58 5.38
CA ALA A 39 -7.34 14.46 3.96
C ALA A 39 -5.93 13.87 3.77
N VAL A 40 -4.97 14.28 4.61
CA VAL A 40 -3.61 13.74 4.61
C VAL A 40 -3.62 12.25 4.98
N THR A 41 -4.36 11.83 6.01
CA THR A 41 -4.54 10.41 6.37
C THR A 41 -5.09 9.62 5.18
N ASP A 42 -6.13 10.13 4.52
CA ASP A 42 -6.72 9.51 3.33
C ASP A 42 -5.72 9.44 2.15
N ALA A 43 -4.89 10.47 1.98
CA ALA A 43 -3.85 10.51 0.95
C ALA A 43 -2.76 9.45 1.20
N TYR A 44 -2.30 9.28 2.44
CA TYR A 44 -1.37 8.19 2.78
C TYR A 44 -1.97 6.82 2.49
N ASN A 45 -3.23 6.60 2.84
CA ASN A 45 -3.90 5.33 2.54
C ASN A 45 -4.07 5.09 1.03
N SER A 46 -4.43 6.13 0.28
CA SER A 46 -4.58 6.04 -1.18
C SER A 46 -3.23 5.80 -1.86
N ARG A 47 -2.16 6.47 -1.43
CA ARG A 47 -0.79 6.23 -1.90
C ARG A 47 -0.31 4.81 -1.55
N GLY A 48 -0.60 4.33 -0.35
CA GLY A 48 -0.31 2.96 0.06
C GLY A 48 -1.05 1.93 -0.81
N HIS A 49 -2.29 2.21 -1.20
CA HIS A 49 -3.05 1.36 -2.11
C HIS A 49 -2.42 1.29 -3.50
N ILE A 50 -1.95 2.41 -4.03
CA ILE A 50 -1.23 2.42 -5.30
C ILE A 50 0.04 1.57 -5.21
N LYS A 51 0.84 1.73 -4.15
CA LYS A 51 2.04 0.90 -3.94
C LYS A 51 1.72 -0.58 -3.82
N TYR A 52 0.61 -0.93 -3.16
CA TYR A 52 0.12 -2.31 -3.11
C TYR A 52 -0.21 -2.88 -4.49
N LEU A 53 -0.85 -2.08 -5.35
CA LEU A 53 -1.13 -2.46 -6.75
C LEU A 53 0.17 -2.60 -7.56
N SER A 54 1.17 -1.77 -7.28
CA SER A 54 2.52 -1.86 -7.86
C SER A 54 3.41 -2.94 -7.24
N VAL A 55 2.89 -3.79 -6.33
CA VAL A 55 3.63 -4.88 -5.65
C VAL A 55 4.75 -4.37 -4.71
N ASP A 56 4.80 -3.07 -4.44
CA ASP A 56 5.64 -2.48 -3.40
C ASP A 56 4.97 -2.65 -2.02
N PHE A 57 4.98 -3.87 -1.51
CA PHE A 57 4.39 -4.20 -0.22
C PHE A 57 5.06 -3.49 0.97
N PRO A 58 6.41 -3.35 1.04
CA PRO A 58 7.05 -2.60 2.11
C PRO A 58 6.63 -1.13 2.12
N GLY A 59 6.62 -0.48 0.95
CA GLY A 59 6.20 0.92 0.83
C GLY A 59 4.72 1.12 1.14
N ALA A 60 3.85 0.18 0.76
CA ALA A 60 2.44 0.20 1.13
C ALA A 60 2.23 0.10 2.65
N ILE A 61 2.95 -0.81 3.32
CA ILE A 61 2.87 -0.97 4.79
C ILE A 61 3.33 0.31 5.50
N ALA A 62 4.40 0.95 5.03
CA ALA A 62 4.88 2.20 5.59
C ALA A 62 3.80 3.28 5.52
N ASP A 63 3.19 3.48 4.36
CA ASP A 63 2.14 4.48 4.16
C ASP A 63 0.89 4.20 5.02
N TYR A 64 0.46 2.94 5.11
CA TYR A 64 -0.66 2.58 5.99
C TYR A 64 -0.34 2.79 7.47
N SER A 65 0.91 2.54 7.88
CA SER A 65 1.34 2.75 9.26
C SER A 65 1.32 4.25 9.60
N THR A 66 1.80 5.11 8.69
CA THR A 66 1.73 6.56 8.87
C THR A 66 0.27 7.07 8.91
N ALA A 67 -0.63 6.50 8.10
CA ALA A 67 -2.05 6.84 8.17
C ALA A 67 -2.65 6.50 9.55
N MET A 68 -2.29 5.34 10.11
CA MET A 68 -2.73 4.90 11.44
C MET A 68 -2.13 5.73 12.58
N GLU A 69 -0.92 6.25 12.43
CA GLU A 69 -0.32 7.17 13.42
C GLU A 69 -1.04 8.52 13.46
N ARG A 70 -1.51 8.99 12.30
CA ARG A 70 -2.26 10.25 12.19
C ARG A 70 -3.70 10.13 12.66
N ASP A 71 -4.35 9.02 12.34
CA ASP A 71 -5.69 8.67 12.81
C ASP A 71 -5.74 7.18 13.21
N PRO A 72 -5.58 6.89 14.51
CA PRO A 72 -5.69 5.53 15.02
C PRO A 72 -7.05 4.86 14.75
N GLY A 73 -8.11 5.66 14.58
CA GLY A 73 -9.47 5.21 14.28
C GLY A 73 -9.72 4.90 12.80
N PHE A 74 -8.74 5.13 11.93
CA PHE A 74 -8.90 4.94 10.49
C PHE A 74 -8.90 3.46 10.08
N ALA A 75 -10.07 2.82 10.24
CA ALA A 75 -10.27 1.38 10.02
C ALA A 75 -9.84 0.90 8.63
N VAL A 76 -9.93 1.77 7.62
CA VAL A 76 -9.54 1.45 6.23
C VAL A 76 -8.04 1.15 6.12
N ALA A 77 -7.17 1.92 6.78
CA ALA A 77 -5.74 1.67 6.76
C ALA A 77 -5.37 0.36 7.47
N TRP A 78 -6.05 0.04 8.57
CA TRP A 78 -5.88 -1.25 9.26
C TRP A 78 -6.25 -2.43 8.36
N TYR A 79 -7.40 -2.34 7.70
CA TYR A 79 -7.85 -3.36 6.76
C TYR A 79 -6.86 -3.56 5.61
N ASN A 80 -6.44 -2.46 4.97
CA ASN A 80 -5.52 -2.51 3.84
C ASN A 80 -4.14 -3.06 4.23
N ARG A 81 -3.59 -2.67 5.39
CA ARG A 81 -2.35 -3.25 5.91
C ARG A 81 -2.48 -4.75 6.17
N GLY A 82 -3.64 -5.20 6.66
CA GLY A 82 -3.97 -6.62 6.81
C GLY A 82 -3.93 -7.38 5.49
N GLN A 83 -4.50 -6.81 4.43
CA GLN A 83 -4.46 -7.40 3.08
C GLN A 83 -3.03 -7.54 2.55
N VAL A 84 -2.18 -6.53 2.76
CA VAL A 84 -0.76 -6.61 2.38
C VAL A 84 -0.05 -7.74 3.12
N ARG A 85 -0.26 -7.85 4.44
CA ARG A 85 0.34 -8.91 5.26
C ARG A 85 -0.13 -10.30 4.84
N TYR A 86 -1.41 -10.44 4.53
CA TYR A 86 -1.98 -11.68 3.99
C TYR A 86 -1.26 -12.06 2.69
N ARG A 87 -1.15 -11.13 1.73
CA ARG A 87 -0.44 -11.37 0.46
C ARG A 87 1.03 -11.75 0.65
N LEU A 88 1.75 -11.07 1.55
CA LEU A 88 3.14 -11.39 1.88
C LEU A 88 3.28 -12.78 2.53
N GLY A 89 2.38 -13.13 3.44
CA GLY A 89 2.35 -14.45 4.07
C GLY A 89 2.11 -15.58 3.05
N HIS A 90 1.18 -15.37 2.12
CA HIS A 90 0.92 -16.31 1.03
C HIS A 90 2.10 -16.44 0.06
N LEU A 91 2.77 -15.32 -0.27
CA LEU A 91 3.97 -15.35 -1.11
C LEU A 91 5.11 -16.10 -0.44
N CYS A 92 5.31 -15.91 0.87
CA CYS A 92 6.31 -16.65 1.64
C CYS A 92 5.99 -18.15 1.65
N LEU A 93 4.73 -18.51 1.91
CA LEU A 93 4.29 -19.91 1.90
C LEU A 93 4.45 -20.57 0.53
N SER A 94 4.12 -19.87 -0.55
CA SER A 94 4.25 -20.40 -1.91
C SER A 94 5.70 -20.62 -2.31
N LEU A 95 6.60 -19.70 -1.96
CA LEU A 95 8.04 -19.85 -2.18
C LEU A 95 8.63 -21.00 -1.35
N LEU A 96 8.21 -21.15 -0.09
CA LEU A 96 8.60 -22.28 0.75
C LEU A 96 8.15 -23.62 0.16
N GLN A 97 6.88 -23.71 -0.27
CA GLN A 97 6.34 -24.92 -0.89
C GLN A 97 6.99 -25.24 -2.25
N ALA A 98 7.29 -24.22 -3.07
CA ALA A 98 8.02 -24.38 -4.32
C ALA A 98 9.44 -24.92 -4.08
N GLY A 99 10.15 -24.39 -3.08
CA GLY A 99 11.46 -24.91 -2.68
C GLY A 99 11.39 -26.36 -2.19
N ILE A 100 10.37 -26.72 -1.39
CA ILE A 100 10.15 -28.10 -0.93
C ILE A 100 9.81 -29.03 -2.11
N ARG A 101 9.02 -28.58 -3.10
CA ARG A 101 8.73 -29.34 -4.32
C ARG A 101 10.00 -29.62 -5.13
N GLN A 102 10.84 -28.61 -5.31
CA GLN A 102 12.07 -28.73 -6.09
C GLN A 102 13.09 -29.67 -5.43
N GLN A 103 13.13 -29.70 -4.09
CA GLN A 103 13.94 -30.67 -3.35
C GLN A 103 13.38 -32.10 -3.39
N ARG A 104 12.06 -32.28 -3.43
CA ARG A 104 11.43 -33.61 -3.61
C ARG A 104 11.66 -34.18 -5.00
N GLU A 105 11.58 -33.35 -6.04
CA GLU A 105 11.81 -33.79 -7.43
C GLU A 105 13.27 -34.14 -7.72
N THR A 106 14.22 -33.53 -7.00
CA THR A 106 15.65 -33.83 -7.13
C THR A 106 16.10 -35.08 -6.36
N TYR A 107 15.40 -35.43 -5.26
CA TYR A 107 15.68 -36.65 -4.47
C TYR A 107 14.89 -37.91 -4.90
N CYS A 108 13.86 -37.77 -5.74
CA CYS A 108 13.04 -38.88 -6.24
C CYS A 108 13.31 -39.22 -7.73
N ARG A 109 14.54 -39.04 -8.23
CA ARG A 109 14.93 -39.68 -9.49
C ARG A 109 15.59 -41.03 -9.19
N PRO A 110 14.99 -42.18 -9.60
CA PRO A 110 15.60 -43.49 -9.49
C PRO A 110 16.81 -43.65 -10.43
#